data_AF-M1CY78-F1
#
_entry.id   AF-M1CY78-F1
#
_cell.length_a   1.000
_cell.length_b   1.000
_cell.length_c   1.000
_cell.angle_alpha   90.00
_cell.angle_beta   90.00
_cell.angle_gamma   90.00
#
_symmetry.space_group_name_H-M   'P 1'
#
loop_
_entity.id
_entity.type
_entity.pdbx_description
1 polymer ?
#
loop_
_entity_poly.entity_id
_entity_poly.type
_entity_poly.pdbx_seq_one_letter_code
_entity_poly.pdbx_strand_id
1 'polypeptide(L)'
;MQSGRATEKTDVYSFGVLVLEVISGKRPTDASYIEKGFNIVGWLNYLASENRRTEIVDPLCERVQTESLDSLLSVATQCVSSSPDDRPTMHRVVQILESEVMTPCPSDFYDSSSD
;
A
#
# COMPACT_ATOMS: atom_id res chain seq x y z
N MET A 1 -10.40 -18.54 7.48
CA MET A 1 -9.16 -18.21 8.22
C MET A 1 -8.03 -19.00 7.58
N GLN A 2 -7.15 -18.35 6.83
CA GLN A 2 -5.96 -19.01 6.26
C GLN A 2 -5.05 -19.45 7.41
N SER A 3 -4.43 -20.63 7.28
CA SER A 3 -3.50 -21.23 8.26
C SER A 3 -2.57 -20.15 8.83
N GLY A 4 -2.44 -20.02 10.15
CA GLY A 4 -1.61 -19.00 10.83
C GLY A 4 -0.10 -19.17 10.62
N ARG A 5 0.30 -19.67 9.45
CA ARG A 5 1.68 -19.86 9.00
C ARG A 5 2.16 -18.56 8.38
N ALA A 6 3.21 -18.00 8.97
CA ALA A 6 3.95 -16.92 8.34
C ALA A 6 4.56 -17.40 7.01
N THR A 7 4.46 -16.57 5.98
CA THR A 7 5.01 -16.77 4.64
C THR A 7 5.41 -15.40 4.08
N GLU A 8 6.23 -15.37 3.03
CA GLU A 8 6.51 -14.11 2.32
C GLU A 8 5.21 -13.40 1.88
N LYS A 9 4.18 -14.17 1.49
CA LYS A 9 2.88 -13.63 1.10
C LYS A 9 2.10 -13.01 2.27
N THR A 10 2.30 -13.47 3.51
CA THR A 10 1.71 -12.80 4.67
C THR A 10 2.44 -11.49 4.99
N ASP A 11 3.74 -11.43 4.74
CA ASP A 11 4.51 -10.19 4.90
C ASP A 11 4.10 -9.14 3.85
N VAL A 12 3.88 -9.56 2.60
CA VAL A 12 3.33 -8.69 1.54
C VAL A 12 1.95 -8.15 1.93
N TYR A 13 1.09 -8.98 2.53
CA TYR A 13 -0.22 -8.54 3.00
C TYR A 13 -0.09 -7.46 4.09
N SER A 14 0.74 -7.72 5.11
CA SER A 14 1.00 -6.78 6.19
C SER A 14 1.61 -5.47 5.68
N PHE A 15 2.49 -5.53 4.68
CA PHE A 15 3.01 -4.35 3.99
C PHE A 15 1.89 -3.55 3.29
N GLY A 16 0.98 -4.23 2.58
CA GLY A 16 -0.18 -3.59 1.98
C GLY A 16 -1.05 -2.86 3.00
N VAL A 17 -1.29 -3.47 4.17
CA VAL A 17 -2.01 -2.82 5.28
C VAL A 17 -1.26 -1.58 5.79
N LEU A 18 0.07 -1.67 5.93
CA LEU A 18 0.91 -0.54 6.34
C LEU A 18 0.83 0.61 5.32
N VAL A 19 0.87 0.33 4.03
CA VAL A 19 0.71 1.35 2.97
C VAL A 19 -0.65 2.04 3.11
N LEU A 20 -1.74 1.29 3.36
CA LEU A 20 -3.05 1.89 3.59
C LEU A 20 -3.10 2.74 4.86
N GLU A 21 -2.45 2.32 5.94
CA GLU A 21 -2.32 3.11 7.17
C GLU A 21 -1.62 4.45 6.90
N VAL A 22 -0.54 4.44 6.10
CA VAL A 22 0.19 5.64 5.69
C VAL A 22 -0.68 6.56 4.82
N ILE A 23 -1.38 6.01 3.82
CA ILE A 23 -2.24 6.81 2.91
C ILE A 23 -3.41 7.45 3.66
N SER A 24 -4.01 6.70 4.59
CA SER A 24 -5.25 7.12 5.25
C SER A 24 -5.05 7.98 6.49
N GLY A 25 -3.81 7.98 7.02
CA GLY A 25 -3.50 8.57 8.33
C GLY A 25 -4.21 7.88 9.50
N LYS A 26 -4.79 6.68 9.28
CA LYS A 26 -5.62 5.96 10.26
C LYS A 26 -5.09 4.57 10.51
N ARG A 27 -5.22 4.13 11.77
CA ARG A 27 -4.87 2.77 12.17
C ARG A 27 -5.70 1.73 11.40
N PRO A 28 -5.19 0.52 11.12
CA PRO A 28 -5.93 -0.52 10.41
C PRO A 28 -7.27 -0.91 11.04
N THR A 29 -7.41 -0.68 12.34
CA THR A 29 -8.59 -0.93 13.16
C THR A 29 -9.10 0.37 13.81
N ASP A 30 -9.01 1.49 13.12
CA ASP A 30 -9.57 2.77 13.57
C ASP A 30 -11.08 2.66 13.84
N ALA A 31 -11.58 3.38 14.85
CA ALA A 31 -12.98 3.32 15.27
C ALA A 31 -13.94 3.67 14.12
N SER A 32 -13.57 4.62 13.25
CA SER A 32 -14.40 5.05 12.12
C SER A 32 -14.67 3.95 11.09
N TYR A 33 -13.80 2.92 11.03
CA TYR A 33 -14.02 1.73 10.22
C TYR A 33 -14.85 0.68 10.97
N ILE A 34 -14.54 0.45 12.25
CA ILE A 34 -15.19 -0.56 13.08
C ILE A 34 -16.67 -0.25 13.28
N GLU A 35 -17.03 1.01 13.51
CA GLU A 35 -18.43 1.46 13.65
C GLU A 35 -19.28 1.13 12.41
N LYS A 36 -18.63 1.00 11.25
CA LYS A 36 -19.25 0.62 9.98
C LYS A 36 -19.12 -0.88 9.68
N GLY A 37 -18.57 -1.68 10.59
CA GLY A 37 -18.35 -3.11 10.42
C GLY A 37 -17.15 -3.47 9.54
N PHE A 38 -16.20 -2.55 9.35
CA PHE A 38 -15.02 -2.75 8.51
C PHE A 38 -13.71 -2.67 9.29
N ASN A 39 -12.65 -3.27 8.72
CA ASN A 39 -11.28 -2.84 8.96
C ASN A 39 -10.80 -2.00 7.76
N ILE A 40 -9.57 -1.49 7.78
CA ILE A 40 -9.05 -0.64 6.70
C ILE A 40 -9.12 -1.30 5.30
N VAL A 41 -8.89 -2.61 5.20
CA VAL A 41 -8.98 -3.36 3.94
C VAL A 41 -10.43 -3.52 3.49
N GLY A 42 -11.33 -3.82 4.42
CA GLY A 42 -12.77 -3.86 4.16
C GLY A 42 -13.31 -2.53 3.69
N TRP A 43 -12.84 -1.43 4.30
CA TRP A 43 -13.21 -0.07 3.92
C TRP A 43 -12.69 0.29 2.52
N LEU A 44 -11.43 -0.05 2.20
CA LEU A 44 -10.89 0.10 0.85
C LEU A 44 -11.74 -0.66 -0.18
N ASN A 45 -12.09 -1.91 0.09
CA ASN A 45 -12.87 -2.73 -0.84
C ASN A 45 -14.28 -2.16 -1.06
N TYR A 46 -14.92 -1.66 0.00
CA TYR A 46 -16.20 -0.95 -0.09
C TYR A 46 -16.10 0.32 -0.94
N LEU A 47 -15.08 1.15 -0.71
CA LEU A 47 -14.86 2.34 -1.53
C LEU A 47 -14.55 1.98 -2.99
N ALA A 48 -13.80 0.90 -3.22
CA ALA A 48 -13.48 0.44 -4.56
C ALA A 48 -14.72 -0.04 -5.33
N SER A 49 -15.65 -0.76 -4.68
CA SER A 49 -16.91 -1.18 -5.33
C SER A 49 -17.81 0.00 -5.71
N GLU A 50 -17.68 1.12 -5.01
CA GLU A 50 -18.41 2.36 -5.28
C GLU A 50 -17.62 3.33 -6.18
N ASN A 51 -16.47 2.93 -6.73
CA ASN A 51 -15.58 3.76 -7.54
C ASN A 51 -15.11 5.06 -6.81
N ARG A 52 -14.92 4.95 -5.49
CA ARG A 52 -14.60 6.03 -4.55
C ARG A 52 -13.29 5.78 -3.78
N ARG A 53 -12.36 5.01 -4.35
CA ARG A 53 -11.12 4.56 -3.68
C ARG A 53 -10.28 5.71 -3.11
N THR A 54 -10.31 6.88 -3.74
CA THR A 54 -9.55 8.08 -3.32
C THR A 54 -10.06 8.68 -2.00
N GLU A 55 -11.27 8.34 -1.55
CA GLU A 55 -11.81 8.79 -0.26
C GLU A 55 -11.13 8.13 0.95
N ILE A 56 -10.29 7.12 0.74
CA ILE A 56 -9.49 6.54 1.82
C ILE A 56 -8.34 7.45 2.26
N VAL A 57 -7.93 8.39 1.41
CA VAL A 57 -6.76 9.25 1.63
C VAL A 57 -7.00 10.21 2.77
N ASP A 58 -5.96 10.43 3.57
CA ASP A 58 -5.97 11.43 4.64
C ASP A 58 -6.33 12.82 4.06
N PRO A 59 -7.39 13.47 4.55
CA PRO A 59 -7.74 14.83 4.14
C PRO A 59 -6.62 15.86 4.36
N LEU A 60 -5.65 15.58 5.24
CA LEU A 60 -4.48 16.44 5.48
C LEU A 60 -3.38 16.27 4.43
N CYS A 61 -3.45 15.28 3.55
CA CYS A 61 -2.53 15.13 2.44
C CYS A 61 -2.83 16.17 1.35
N GLU A 62 -2.24 17.35 1.48
CA GLU A 62 -2.29 18.39 0.45
C GLU A 62 -1.37 18.06 -0.74
N ARG A 63 -1.77 18.45 -1.96
CA ARG A 63 -0.94 18.40 -3.19
C ARG A 63 -0.43 17.01 -3.58
N VAL A 64 -1.16 15.95 -3.27
CA VAL A 64 -0.81 14.60 -3.75
C VAL A 64 -1.00 14.54 -5.27
N GLN A 65 0.05 14.12 -5.99
CA GLN A 65 -0.05 13.83 -7.43
C GLN A 65 -1.00 12.64 -7.63
N THR A 66 -2.08 12.85 -8.37
CA THR A 66 -3.15 11.85 -8.55
C THR A 66 -2.62 10.53 -9.13
N GLU A 67 -1.67 10.61 -10.06
CA GLU A 67 -1.04 9.46 -10.70
C GLU A 67 -0.27 8.60 -9.69
N SER A 68 0.58 9.21 -8.87
CA SER A 68 1.32 8.51 -7.83
C SER A 68 0.42 7.91 -6.75
N LEU A 69 -0.68 8.60 -6.41
CA LEU A 69 -1.69 8.08 -5.50
C LEU A 69 -2.39 6.84 -6.08
N ASP A 70 -2.79 6.89 -7.35
CA ASP A 70 -3.45 5.79 -8.02
C ASP A 70 -2.53 4.55 -8.11
N SER A 71 -1.25 4.75 -8.40
CA SER A 71 -0.24 3.69 -8.38
C SER A 71 -0.05 3.11 -6.98
N LEU A 72 0.04 3.96 -5.95
CA LEU A 72 0.20 3.50 -4.57
C LEU A 72 -1.04 2.73 -4.07
N LEU A 73 -2.25 3.21 -4.38
CA LEU A 73 -3.50 2.51 -4.10
C LEU A 73 -3.56 1.17 -4.85
N SER A 74 -3.15 1.14 -6.11
CA SER A 74 -3.09 -0.10 -6.91
C SER A 74 -2.16 -1.14 -6.28
N VAL A 75 -0.96 -0.73 -5.87
CA VAL A 75 -0.02 -1.61 -5.16
C VAL A 75 -0.63 -2.10 -3.85
N ALA A 76 -1.20 -1.20 -3.05
CA ALA A 76 -1.81 -1.56 -1.78
C ALA A 76 -2.94 -2.58 -1.96
N THR A 77 -3.84 -2.36 -2.93
CA THR A 77 -4.93 -3.29 -3.28
C THR A 77 -4.42 -4.67 -3.65
N GLN A 78 -3.38 -4.76 -4.48
CA GLN A 78 -2.80 -6.05 -4.86
C GLN A 78 -2.15 -6.77 -3.66
N CYS A 79 -1.41 -6.03 -2.83
CA CYS A 79 -0.77 -6.56 -1.63
C CYS A 79 -1.78 -7.14 -0.63
N VAL A 80 -2.93 -6.47 -0.43
CA VAL A 80 -3.97 -6.92 0.50
C VAL A 80 -4.98 -7.91 -0.10
N SER A 81 -4.68 -8.50 -1.27
CA SER A 81 -5.54 -9.50 -1.88
C SER A 81 -5.82 -10.67 -0.93
N SER A 82 -7.07 -11.13 -0.92
CA SER A 82 -7.49 -12.30 -0.15
C SER A 82 -6.82 -13.58 -0.68
N SER A 83 -6.53 -13.64 -1.97
CA SER A 83 -5.74 -14.69 -2.62
C SER A 83 -4.24 -14.39 -2.48
N PRO A 84 -3.45 -15.24 -1.81
CA PRO A 84 -2.00 -15.07 -1.72
C PRO A 84 -1.30 -15.07 -3.09
N ASP A 85 -1.84 -15.77 -4.07
CA ASP A 85 -1.24 -15.89 -5.40
C ASP A 85 -1.32 -14.58 -6.19
N ASP A 86 -2.36 -13.78 -5.94
CA ASP A 86 -2.55 -12.47 -6.57
C ASP A 86 -1.66 -11.37 -5.95
N ARG A 87 -1.06 -11.64 -4.78
CA ARG A 87 -0.17 -10.68 -4.14
C ARG A 87 1.17 -10.62 -4.90
N PRO A 88 1.70 -9.42 -5.21
CA PRO A 88 3.00 -9.30 -5.86
C PRO A 88 4.13 -9.80 -4.96
N THR A 89 5.31 -10.03 -5.53
CA THR A 89 6.52 -10.21 -4.72
C THR A 89 6.97 -8.87 -4.16
N MET A 90 7.69 -8.84 -3.04
CA MET A 90 8.25 -7.60 -2.52
C MET A 90 9.21 -6.92 -3.52
N HIS A 91 9.92 -7.70 -4.33
CA HIS A 91 10.72 -7.16 -5.44
C HIS A 91 9.86 -6.37 -6.42
N ARG A 92 8.70 -6.90 -6.81
CA ARG A 92 7.78 -6.20 -7.72
C ARG A 92 7.18 -4.96 -7.07
N VAL A 93 6.86 -5.02 -5.78
CA VAL A 93 6.39 -3.85 -5.00
C VAL A 93 7.41 -2.73 -5.06
N VAL A 94 8.69 -3.02 -4.78
CA VAL A 94 9.77 -2.02 -4.84
C VAL A 94 9.90 -1.41 -6.23
N GLN A 95 9.90 -2.22 -7.30
CA GLN A 95 9.97 -1.70 -8.67
C GLN A 95 8.86 -0.70 -9.01
N ILE A 96 7.62 -0.97 -8.55
CA ILE A 96 6.50 -0.05 -8.81
C ILE A 96 6.70 1.25 -8.01
N LEU A 97 7.06 1.15 -6.73
CA LEU A 97 7.30 2.33 -5.91
C LEU A 97 8.46 3.19 -6.43
N GLU A 98 9.56 2.57 -6.88
CA GLU A 98 10.69 3.28 -7.49
C GLU A 98 10.31 3.96 -8.80
N SER A 99 9.41 3.38 -9.60
CA SER A 99 8.95 4.02 -10.84
C SER A 99 8.11 5.28 -10.60
N GLU A 100 7.42 5.36 -9.46
CA GLU A 100 6.66 6.55 -9.04
C GLU A 100 7.54 7.60 -8.38
N VAL A 101 8.58 7.19 -7.67
CA VAL A 101 9.59 8.08 -7.09
C VAL A 101 10.62 8.39 -8.17
N MET A 102 10.27 9.30 -9.08
CA MET A 102 11.22 9.85 -10.06
C MET A 102 12.27 10.72 -9.34
N THR A 103 13.19 10.08 -8.62
CA THR A 103 14.47 10.62 -8.18
C THR A 103 15.58 9.86 -8.90
N PRO A 104 16.65 10.53 -9.36
CA PRO A 104 17.80 9.83 -9.90
C PRO A 104 18.30 8.85 -8.85
N CYS A 105 18.61 7.62 -9.26
CA CYS A 105 19.09 6.57 -8.39
C CYS A 105 20.23 7.08 -7.49
N PRO A 106 20.21 6.83 -6.16
CA PRO A 106 21.36 7.08 -5.29
C PRO A 106 22.54 6.14 -5.57
N SER A 107 22.42 5.19 -6.50
CA SER A 107 23.46 4.22 -6.82
C SER A 107 24.75 4.86 -7.36
N ASP A 108 24.70 6.12 -7.82
CA ASP A 108 25.89 6.87 -8.23
C ASP A 108 26.74 7.37 -7.03
N PHE A 109 26.26 7.23 -5.79
CA PHE A 109 27.00 7.68 -4.59
C PHE A 109 27.90 6.60 -3.96
N TYR A 110 27.86 5.35 -4.42
CA TYR A 110 28.66 4.26 -3.82
C TYR A 110 29.92 3.87 -4.61
N ASP A 111 30.32 4.64 -5.63
CA ASP A 111 31.50 4.33 -6.46
C ASP A 111 32.54 5.48 -6.54
N SER A 112 32.75 6.25 -5.47
CA SER A 112 33.75 7.35 -5.48
C SER A 112 34.65 7.46 -4.26
N SER A 113 34.80 6.39 -3.49
CA SER A 113 35.74 6.36 -2.36
C SER A 113 36.49 5.04 -2.28
N SER A 114 37.31 4.75 -3.29
CA SER A 114 38.37 3.74 -3.22
C SER A 114 39.60 4.27 -3.94
N ASP A 115 40.24 5.24 -3.29
CA ASP A 115 41.68 5.48 -3.37
C ASP A 115 42.24 5.29 -1.94
#